data_AF-A0A4Z1IF24-F1
#
_entry.id   AF-A0A4Z1IF24-F1
#
_cell.length_a   1.000
_cell.length_b   1.000
_cell.length_c   1.000
_cell.angle_alpha   90.00
_cell.angle_beta   90.00
_cell.angle_gamma   90.00
#
_symmetry.space_group_name_H-M   'P 1'
#
loop_
_entity.id
_entity.type
_entity.pdbx_description
1 polymer ?
#
loop_
_entity_poly.entity_id
_entity_poly.type
_entity_poly.pdbx_seq_one_letter_code
_entity_poly.pdbx_strand_id
1 'polypeptide(L)'
;MPKEKSVNPAQAQRKAEKAKAIKKSKASLQAQKNERLAKKNPQRLQSQLDDLKKIESSGGKLTSHERSLVEGLEKEIKAVNKARESLGDAAPQFSHSRGGFGGDRGGRGGFGGRGGSGVLGKRRRDGDMDEESSGSDVDEEVKRIPMPRDTPPPFPKEVLDKWYAARRARYQAQNLNQNGEKSGGTSANSMPLGGKDRGEFGNRDTGSCVKVLQEVKTVYEAKL
;
A
#
# COMPACT_ATOMS: atom_id res chain seq x y z
N MET A 1 2.00 -34.07 44.22
CA MET A 1 0.78 -34.62 43.57
C MET A 1 -0.16 -33.47 43.22
N PRO A 2 -0.23 -33.05 41.95
CA PRO A 2 -1.15 -31.98 41.57
C PRO A 2 -2.59 -32.49 41.70
N LYS A 3 -3.32 -31.97 42.69
CA LYS A 3 -4.72 -32.31 42.94
C LYS A 3 -5.53 -32.05 41.67
N GLU A 4 -6.20 -33.08 41.16
CA GLU A 4 -7.09 -33.02 40.01
C GLU A 4 -8.17 -31.99 40.30
N LYS A 5 -8.01 -30.80 39.72
CA LYS A 5 -9.01 -29.75 39.79
C LYS A 5 -10.21 -30.28 39.01
N SER A 6 -11.23 -30.76 39.72
CA SER A 6 -12.54 -31.05 39.16
C SER A 6 -13.04 -29.76 38.49
N VAL A 7 -12.83 -29.67 37.18
CA VAL A 7 -13.26 -28.49 36.43
C VAL A 7 -14.78 -28.52 36.47
N ASN A 8 -15.38 -27.51 37.11
CA ASN A 8 -16.81 -27.30 37.08
C ASN A 8 -17.31 -27.52 35.63
N PRO A 9 -18.28 -28.42 35.40
CA PRO A 9 -18.69 -28.84 34.06
C PRO A 9 -19.04 -27.64 33.16
N ALA A 10 -19.61 -26.57 33.72
CA ALA A 10 -19.88 -25.34 32.99
C ALA A 10 -18.59 -24.61 32.52
N GLN A 11 -17.52 -24.62 33.31
CA GLN A 11 -16.23 -24.07 32.91
C GLN A 11 -15.52 -24.96 31.87
N ALA A 12 -15.67 -26.28 31.96
CA ALA A 12 -15.16 -27.21 30.96
C ALA A 12 -15.83 -26.97 29.60
N GLN A 13 -17.15 -26.76 29.58
CA GLN A 13 -17.91 -26.40 28.38
C GLN A 13 -17.44 -25.07 27.78
N ARG A 14 -17.35 -23.99 28.58
CA ARG A 14 -16.85 -22.69 28.11
C ARG A 14 -15.41 -22.74 27.58
N LYS A 15 -14.53 -23.52 28.22
CA LYS A 15 -13.15 -23.74 27.74
C LYS A 15 -13.14 -24.52 26.43
N ALA A 16 -13.98 -25.54 26.29
CA ALA A 16 -14.14 -26.30 25.06
C ALA A 16 -14.68 -25.43 23.92
N GLU A 17 -15.68 -24.59 24.18
CA GLU A 17 -16.24 -23.63 23.21
C GLU A 17 -15.19 -22.60 22.78
N LYS A 18 -14.44 -22.02 23.73
CA LYS A 18 -13.35 -21.09 23.42
C LYS A 18 -12.25 -21.78 22.60
N ALA A 19 -11.89 -23.02 22.92
CA ALA A 19 -10.92 -23.79 22.15
C ALA A 19 -11.44 -24.06 20.72
N LYS A 20 -12.72 -24.41 20.56
CA LYS A 20 -13.37 -24.57 19.24
C LYS A 20 -13.37 -23.25 18.46
N ALA A 21 -13.69 -22.13 19.12
CA ALA A 21 -13.68 -20.80 18.52
C ALA A 21 -12.27 -20.39 18.04
N ILE A 22 -11.24 -20.64 18.86
CA ILE A 22 -9.84 -20.39 18.49
C ILE A 22 -9.40 -21.29 17.33
N LYS A 23 -9.81 -22.57 17.32
CA LYS A 23 -9.53 -23.46 16.19
C LYS A 23 -10.19 -22.94 14.91
N LYS A 24 -11.45 -22.51 14.98
CA LYS A 24 -12.18 -21.91 13.86
C LYS A 24 -11.50 -20.62 13.36
N SER A 25 -11.10 -19.73 14.26
CA SER A 25 -10.43 -18.47 13.88
C SER A 25 -9.04 -18.70 13.29
N LYS A 26 -8.27 -19.67 13.82
CA LYS A 26 -6.98 -20.06 13.24
C LYS A 26 -7.17 -20.68 11.85
N ALA A 27 -8.16 -21.56 11.69
CA ALA A 27 -8.48 -22.17 10.40
C ALA A 27 -8.92 -21.10 9.37
N SER A 28 -9.75 -20.12 9.76
CA SER A 28 -10.16 -19.04 8.85
C SER A 28 -8.99 -18.14 8.45
N LEU A 29 -8.09 -17.82 9.38
CA LEU A 29 -6.88 -17.05 9.06
C LEU A 29 -5.93 -17.82 8.14
N GLN A 30 -5.79 -19.14 8.35
CA GLN A 30 -5.02 -19.99 7.45
C GLN A 30 -5.65 -20.06 6.06
N ALA A 31 -6.97 -20.21 5.96
CA ALA A 31 -7.68 -20.19 4.68
C ALA A 31 -7.49 -18.85 3.94
N GLN A 32 -7.61 -17.72 4.64
CA GLN A 32 -7.34 -16.39 4.06
C GLN A 32 -5.90 -16.24 3.58
N LYS A 33 -4.93 -16.78 4.34
CA LYS A 33 -3.52 -16.79 3.93
C LYS A 33 -3.31 -17.66 2.69
N ASN A 34 -3.90 -18.85 2.64
CA ASN A 34 -3.82 -19.75 1.50
C ASN A 34 -4.45 -19.11 0.26
N GLU A 35 -5.62 -18.47 0.40
CA GLU A 35 -6.25 -17.73 -0.70
C GLU A 35 -5.36 -16.60 -1.24
N ARG A 36 -4.74 -15.81 -0.34
CA ARG A 36 -3.79 -14.75 -0.73
C ARG A 36 -2.55 -15.30 -1.43
N LEU A 37 -2.02 -16.43 -0.96
CA LEU A 37 -0.86 -17.08 -1.57
C LEU A 37 -1.21 -17.71 -2.92
N ALA A 38 -2.35 -18.38 -3.05
CA ALA A 38 -2.76 -18.99 -4.31
C ALA A 38 -3.03 -17.96 -5.42
N LYS A 39 -3.44 -16.75 -5.06
CA LYS A 39 -3.53 -15.59 -5.98
C LYS A 39 -2.17 -15.13 -6.51
N LYS A 40 -1.05 -15.56 -5.95
CA LYS A 40 0.28 -15.26 -6.51
C LYS A 40 0.58 -16.21 -7.66
N ASN A 41 1.20 -15.70 -8.71
CA ASN A 41 1.53 -16.49 -9.90
C ASN A 41 2.86 -17.25 -9.67
N PRO A 42 2.85 -18.59 -9.59
CA PRO A 42 4.06 -19.40 -9.37
C PRO A 42 5.04 -19.26 -10.53
N GLN A 43 4.55 -19.12 -11.77
CA GLN A 43 5.41 -18.97 -12.95
C GLN A 43 6.24 -17.69 -12.89
N ARG A 44 5.65 -16.60 -12.37
CA ARG A 44 6.34 -15.31 -12.23
C ARG A 44 7.42 -15.38 -11.14
N LEU A 45 7.16 -16.10 -10.06
CA LEU A 45 8.15 -16.31 -9.00
C LEU A 45 9.30 -17.20 -9.49
N GLN A 46 8.99 -18.22 -10.30
CA GLN A 46 9.99 -19.07 -10.96
C GLN A 46 10.86 -18.27 -11.92
N SER A 47 10.28 -17.42 -12.79
CA SER A 47 11.09 -16.61 -13.70
C SER A 47 12.05 -15.67 -12.96
N GLN A 48 11.61 -15.06 -11.84
CA GLN A 48 12.48 -14.23 -11.01
C GLN A 48 13.64 -15.02 -10.39
N LEU A 49 13.35 -16.24 -9.92
CA LEU A 49 14.36 -17.13 -9.39
C LEU A 49 15.35 -17.55 -10.50
N ASP A 50 14.84 -17.90 -11.68
CA ASP A 50 15.67 -18.28 -12.82
C ASP A 50 16.55 -17.11 -13.27
N ASP A 51 16.05 -15.88 -13.27
CA ASP A 51 16.83 -14.70 -13.63
C ASP A 51 17.94 -14.42 -12.61
N LEU A 52 17.67 -14.56 -11.30
CA LEU A 52 18.70 -14.45 -10.27
C LEU A 52 19.73 -15.58 -10.34
N LYS A 53 19.30 -16.82 -10.62
CA LYS A 53 20.21 -17.96 -10.82
C LYS A 53 21.03 -17.84 -12.09
N LYS A 54 20.49 -17.23 -13.15
CA LYS A 54 21.26 -16.88 -14.36
C LYS A 54 22.35 -15.88 -14.06
N ILE A 55 22.07 -14.85 -13.25
CA ILE A 55 23.09 -13.87 -12.82
C ILE A 55 24.20 -14.59 -12.03
N GLU A 56 23.83 -15.45 -11.08
CA GLU A 56 24.78 -16.26 -10.33
C GLU A 56 25.62 -17.19 -11.24
N SER A 57 24.98 -17.87 -12.19
CA SER A 57 25.63 -18.77 -13.16
C SER A 57 26.51 -18.03 -14.17
N SER A 58 26.17 -16.79 -14.51
CA SER A 58 26.97 -15.92 -15.39
C SER A 58 28.26 -15.39 -14.74
N GLY A 59 28.54 -15.80 -13.49
CA GLY A 59 29.73 -15.39 -12.74
C GLY A 59 29.57 -14.07 -11.99
N GLY A 60 28.37 -13.47 -12.03
CA GLY A 60 28.03 -12.30 -11.22
C GLY A 60 27.79 -12.69 -9.77
N LYS A 61 28.51 -12.06 -8.83
CA LYS A 61 28.29 -12.29 -7.40
C LYS A 61 26.98 -11.62 -6.98
N LEU A 62 26.01 -12.44 -6.56
CA LEU A 62 24.77 -11.93 -5.97
C LEU A 62 25.06 -11.08 -4.73
N THR A 63 24.39 -9.94 -4.66
CA THR A 63 24.37 -9.06 -3.49
C THR A 63 23.74 -9.77 -2.29
N SER A 64 24.03 -9.31 -1.07
CA SER A 64 23.42 -9.89 0.15
C SER A 64 21.88 -9.84 0.11
N HIS A 65 21.31 -8.80 -0.52
CA HIS A 65 19.88 -8.68 -0.70
C HIS A 65 19.34 -9.72 -1.70
N GLU A 66 20.01 -9.91 -2.83
CA GLU A 66 19.59 -10.91 -3.82
C GLU A 66 19.66 -12.34 -3.29
N ARG A 67 20.65 -12.68 -2.46
CA ARG A 67 20.68 -13.99 -1.78
C ARG A 67 19.48 -14.19 -0.86
N SER A 68 19.14 -13.18 -0.06
CA SER A 68 17.94 -13.20 0.77
C SER A 68 16.65 -13.31 -0.06
N LEU A 69 16.61 -12.66 -1.23
CA LEU A 69 15.50 -12.79 -2.18
C LEU A 69 15.40 -14.19 -2.77
N VAL A 70 16.51 -14.83 -3.15
CA VAL A 70 16.51 -16.22 -3.67
C VAL A 70 15.91 -17.16 -2.62
N GLU A 71 16.37 -17.09 -1.38
CA GLU A 71 15.81 -17.89 -0.29
C GLU A 71 14.32 -17.58 -0.03
N GLY A 72 13.93 -16.32 -0.14
CA GLY A 72 12.55 -15.88 -0.01
C GLY A 72 11.65 -16.46 -1.11
N LEU A 73 12.08 -16.35 -2.36
CA LEU A 73 11.36 -16.84 -3.54
C LEU A 73 11.20 -18.37 -3.52
N GLU A 74 12.24 -19.11 -3.11
CA GLU A 74 12.15 -20.57 -2.97
C GLU A 74 11.12 -21.01 -1.93
N LYS A 75 11.06 -20.31 -0.79
CA LYS A 75 10.04 -20.56 0.25
C LYS A 75 8.65 -20.16 -0.25
N GLU A 76 8.55 -19.07 -0.98
CA GLU A 76 7.29 -18.55 -1.49
C GLU A 76 6.68 -19.48 -2.56
N ILE A 77 7.47 -19.97 -3.51
CA ILE A 77 6.99 -20.93 -4.53
C ILE A 77 6.42 -22.18 -3.85
N LYS A 78 7.14 -22.73 -2.86
CA LYS A 78 6.66 -23.90 -2.08
C LYS A 78 5.35 -23.58 -1.35
N ALA A 79 5.24 -22.40 -0.75
CA ALA A 79 4.03 -21.98 -0.04
C ALA A 79 2.84 -21.74 -0.99
N VAL A 80 3.08 -21.18 -2.18
CA VAL A 80 2.07 -20.94 -3.21
C VAL A 80 1.57 -22.27 -3.78
N ASN A 81 2.46 -23.21 -4.10
CA ASN A 81 2.07 -24.53 -4.59
C ASN A 81 1.24 -25.29 -3.54
N LYS A 82 1.69 -25.30 -2.28
CA LYS A 82 0.93 -25.90 -1.17
C LYS A 82 -0.42 -25.24 -0.95
N ALA A 83 -0.50 -23.91 -1.06
CA ALA A 83 -1.75 -23.18 -0.93
C ALA A 83 -2.73 -23.50 -2.07
N ARG A 84 -2.21 -23.66 -3.30
CA ARG A 84 -3.01 -24.07 -4.47
C ARG A 84 -3.50 -25.49 -4.34
N GLU A 85 -2.66 -26.43 -3.93
CA GLU A 85 -3.06 -27.80 -3.61
C GLU A 85 -4.17 -27.83 -2.54
N SER A 86 -4.04 -26.99 -1.50
CA SER A 86 -5.07 -26.90 -0.45
C SER A 86 -6.41 -26.30 -0.92
N LEU A 87 -6.41 -25.51 -1.99
CA LEU A 87 -7.60 -24.92 -2.60
C LEU A 87 -8.13 -25.76 -3.76
N GLY A 88 -7.34 -26.68 -4.30
CA GLY A 88 -7.67 -27.51 -5.46
C GLY A 88 -8.11 -26.66 -6.66
N ASP A 89 -9.25 -27.03 -7.23
CA ASP A 89 -9.83 -26.37 -8.42
C ASP A 89 -10.34 -24.95 -8.16
N ALA A 90 -10.47 -24.52 -6.89
CA ALA A 90 -10.82 -23.14 -6.55
C ALA A 90 -9.65 -22.16 -6.71
N ALA A 91 -8.43 -22.66 -6.95
CA ALA A 91 -7.26 -21.82 -7.15
C ALA A 91 -7.33 -21.07 -8.49
N PRO A 92 -6.99 -19.76 -8.53
CA PRO A 92 -6.92 -19.00 -9.76
C PRO A 92 -5.95 -19.64 -10.77
N GLN A 93 -6.46 -19.95 -11.96
CA GLN A 93 -5.65 -20.45 -13.07
C GLN A 93 -4.97 -19.26 -13.76
N PHE A 94 -3.66 -19.33 -13.96
CA PHE A 94 -2.90 -18.33 -14.68
C PHE A 94 -2.60 -18.92 -16.05
N SER A 95 -3.25 -18.43 -17.10
CA SER A 95 -2.99 -18.87 -18.46
C SER A 95 -1.59 -18.42 -18.89
N HIS A 96 -0.73 -19.35 -19.31
CA HIS A 96 0.62 -19.08 -19.82
C HIS A 96 0.66 -18.55 -21.25
N SER A 97 -0.48 -18.28 -21.89
CA SER A 97 -0.50 -17.86 -23.29
C SER A 97 -0.10 -16.40 -23.48
N ARG A 98 0.98 -16.23 -24.23
CA ARG A 98 1.31 -15.02 -24.98
C ARG A 98 0.09 -14.61 -25.81
N GLY A 99 -0.45 -13.40 -25.58
CA GLY A 99 -1.42 -12.75 -26.45
C GLY A 99 -2.80 -13.45 -26.53
N GLY A 100 -3.74 -13.02 -25.70
CA GLY A 100 -5.11 -13.51 -25.77
C GLY A 100 -6.08 -12.54 -25.12
N PHE A 101 -6.64 -11.65 -25.93
CA PHE A 101 -7.89 -10.97 -25.63
C PHE A 101 -8.98 -12.03 -25.35
N GLY A 102 -9.60 -12.01 -24.16
CA GLY A 102 -10.90 -12.65 -23.92
C GLY A 102 -10.91 -13.89 -23.01
N GLY A 103 -11.87 -13.89 -22.08
CA GLY A 103 -12.21 -14.98 -21.13
C GLY A 103 -11.53 -14.77 -19.77
N ASP A 104 -12.17 -14.33 -18.69
CA ASP A 104 -13.41 -14.85 -18.12
C ASP A 104 -14.02 -13.79 -17.16
N ARG A 105 -14.64 -12.74 -17.71
CA ARG A 105 -15.66 -11.97 -16.96
C ARG A 105 -17.00 -12.54 -17.38
N GLY A 106 -17.52 -13.41 -16.52
CA GLY A 106 -18.81 -14.07 -16.66
C GLY A 106 -19.87 -13.19 -17.30
N GLY A 107 -20.51 -13.76 -18.31
CA GLY A 107 -21.48 -13.10 -19.16
C GLY A 107 -22.61 -12.42 -18.38
N ARG A 108 -22.81 -11.14 -18.70
CA ARG A 108 -24.15 -10.56 -18.79
C ARG A 108 -24.25 -9.84 -20.12
N GLY A 109 -24.97 -10.47 -21.03
CA GLY A 109 -25.78 -9.85 -22.07
C GLY A 109 -25.05 -8.91 -23.02
N GLY A 110 -24.75 -9.43 -24.21
CA GLY A 110 -24.53 -8.58 -25.37
C GLY A 110 -25.70 -7.62 -25.57
N PHE A 111 -25.37 -6.34 -25.74
CA PHE A 111 -26.07 -5.47 -26.65
C PHE A 111 -25.01 -4.59 -27.31
N GLY A 112 -24.62 -4.99 -28.52
CA GLY A 112 -23.95 -4.06 -29.43
C GLY A 112 -24.92 -2.93 -29.75
N GLY A 113 -24.40 -1.71 -29.81
CA GLY A 113 -25.15 -0.58 -30.35
C GLY A 113 -24.92 0.71 -29.58
N ARG A 114 -24.11 1.58 -30.16
CA ARG A 114 -24.24 3.05 -30.14
C ARG A 114 -24.65 3.70 -28.81
N GLY A 115 -23.70 4.41 -28.23
CA GLY A 115 -23.99 5.69 -27.57
C GLY A 115 -23.78 5.69 -26.07
N GLY A 116 -22.82 6.51 -25.64
CA GLY A 116 -22.98 7.30 -24.42
C GLY A 116 -23.04 6.52 -23.10
N SER A 117 -21.98 5.79 -22.76
CA SER A 117 -21.70 5.52 -21.35
C SER A 117 -20.25 5.85 -21.06
N GLY A 118 -20.04 7.15 -20.86
CA GLY A 118 -18.76 7.72 -20.48
C GLY A 118 -18.27 7.08 -19.19
N VAL A 119 -17.13 6.41 -19.32
CA VAL A 119 -16.04 6.35 -18.34
C VAL A 119 -16.28 7.25 -17.12
N LEU A 120 -16.61 6.62 -16.00
CA LEU A 120 -16.69 7.17 -14.64
C LEU A 120 -15.37 7.87 -14.22
N GLY A 121 -15.05 9.01 -14.82
CA GLY A 121 -13.75 9.65 -14.58
C GLY A 121 -13.51 11.01 -15.22
N LYS A 122 -14.45 11.53 -16.02
CA LYS A 122 -14.37 12.91 -16.51
C LYS A 122 -15.55 13.73 -15.98
N ARG A 123 -15.55 13.97 -14.66
CA ARG A 123 -16.21 15.18 -14.14
C ARG A 123 -15.40 16.35 -14.69
N ARG A 124 -15.94 17.01 -15.71
CA ARG A 124 -15.43 18.30 -16.16
C ARG A 124 -15.54 19.25 -14.96
N ARG A 125 -14.41 19.77 -14.51
CA ARG A 125 -14.34 20.88 -13.56
C ARG A 125 -14.15 22.16 -14.39
N ASP A 126 -15.03 22.34 -15.36
CA ASP A 126 -15.01 23.50 -16.24
C ASP A 126 -16.47 23.96 -16.36
N GLY A 127 -16.76 25.11 -15.77
CA GLY A 127 -18.02 25.83 -15.88
C GLY A 127 -18.73 25.98 -14.53
N ASP A 128 -18.66 27.20 -13.99
CA ASP A 128 -19.56 27.77 -12.96
C ASP A 128 -19.13 27.63 -11.48
N MET A 129 -17.93 28.10 -11.16
CA MET A 129 -17.53 28.52 -9.79
C MET A 129 -16.59 29.73 -9.88
N ASP A 130 -16.91 30.67 -10.77
CA ASP A 130 -16.37 32.02 -10.72
C ASP A 130 -17.53 32.94 -10.35
N GLU A 131 -17.27 33.84 -9.40
CA GLU A 131 -18.10 35.03 -9.09
C GLU A 131 -19.23 34.94 -8.04
N GLU A 132 -19.22 34.03 -7.05
CA GLU A 132 -20.06 34.24 -5.84
C GLU A 132 -19.43 33.72 -4.54
N SER A 133 -18.17 34.07 -4.29
CA SER A 133 -17.59 33.97 -2.93
C SER A 133 -17.78 35.29 -2.19
N SER A 134 -19.03 35.74 -2.08
CA SER A 134 -19.40 36.92 -1.30
C SER A 134 -20.19 36.49 -0.07
N GLY A 135 -19.49 35.83 0.86
CA GLY A 135 -19.82 35.79 2.28
C GLY A 135 -21.25 35.42 2.70
N SER A 136 -22.04 34.65 1.96
CA SER A 136 -23.46 34.45 2.29
C SER A 136 -23.77 33.26 3.21
N ASP A 137 -22.81 32.36 3.45
CA ASP A 137 -23.05 31.08 4.16
C ASP A 137 -22.77 31.13 5.69
N VAL A 138 -22.62 32.33 6.25
CA VAL A 138 -22.31 32.56 7.68
C VAL A 138 -23.25 33.64 8.24
N ASP A 139 -23.84 33.38 9.41
CA ASP A 139 -24.74 34.32 10.09
C ASP A 139 -24.09 35.70 10.32
N GLU A 140 -24.88 36.77 10.24
CA GLU A 140 -24.39 38.15 10.43
C GLU A 140 -23.73 38.39 11.79
N GLU A 141 -24.14 37.66 12.82
CA GLU A 141 -23.55 37.72 14.16
C GLU A 141 -22.12 37.17 14.19
N VAL A 142 -21.86 36.08 13.46
CA VAL A 142 -20.54 35.45 13.37
C VAL A 142 -19.58 36.30 12.54
N LYS A 143 -20.08 36.99 11.50
CA LYS A 143 -19.28 37.94 10.69
C LYS A 143 -18.79 39.17 11.46
N ARG A 144 -19.50 39.56 12.52
CA ARG A 144 -19.14 40.71 13.36
C ARG A 144 -18.04 40.37 14.37
N ILE A 145 -17.74 39.09 14.58
CA ILE A 145 -16.63 38.69 15.45
C ILE A 145 -15.33 39.17 14.79
N PRO A 146 -14.56 40.06 15.43
CA PRO A 146 -13.32 40.58 14.86
C PRO A 146 -12.30 39.45 14.75
N MET A 147 -11.60 39.39 13.62
CA MET A 147 -10.45 38.50 13.45
C MET A 147 -9.39 38.79 14.53
N PRO A 148 -8.71 37.78 15.08
CA PRO A 148 -7.57 37.98 15.96
C PRO A 148 -6.57 38.96 15.35
N ARG A 149 -6.01 39.86 16.18
CA ARG A 149 -5.02 40.87 15.74
C ARG A 149 -3.80 40.28 15.01
N ASP A 150 -3.54 39.00 15.22
CA ASP A 150 -2.42 38.26 14.64
C ASP A 150 -2.77 37.55 13.32
N THR A 151 -3.96 37.77 12.74
CA THR A 151 -4.23 37.24 11.40
C THR A 151 -3.48 38.07 10.37
N PRO A 152 -2.47 37.49 9.69
CA PRO A 152 -1.71 38.23 8.69
C PRO A 152 -2.64 38.69 7.56
N PRO A 153 -2.32 39.82 6.89
CA PRO A 153 -3.08 40.24 5.72
C PRO A 153 -3.06 39.14 4.65
N PRO A 154 -4.12 39.03 3.82
CA PRO A 154 -4.16 38.06 2.75
C PRO A 154 -2.97 38.28 1.80
N PHE A 155 -2.41 37.19 1.28
CA PHE A 155 -1.31 37.28 0.33
C PHE A 155 -1.73 38.08 -0.92
N PRO A 156 -0.87 38.99 -1.41
CA PRO A 156 -1.18 39.76 -2.61
C PRO A 156 -1.40 38.81 -3.80
N LYS A 157 -2.47 39.06 -4.58
CA LYS A 157 -2.87 38.22 -5.71
C LYS A 157 -1.73 37.98 -6.70
N GLU A 158 -0.93 39.00 -6.97
CA GLU A 158 0.23 38.90 -7.88
C GLU A 158 1.25 37.83 -7.48
N VAL A 159 1.46 37.61 -6.18
CA VAL A 159 2.40 36.59 -5.68
C VAL A 159 1.80 35.20 -5.87
N LEU A 160 0.50 35.05 -5.61
CA LEU A 160 -0.22 33.80 -5.88
C LEU A 160 -0.24 33.50 -7.38
N ASP A 161 -0.49 34.49 -8.22
CA ASP A 161 -0.53 34.34 -9.68
C ASP A 161 0.82 33.92 -10.24
N LYS A 162 1.92 34.55 -9.78
CA LYS A 162 3.29 34.13 -10.12
C LYS A 162 3.58 32.69 -9.67
N TRP A 163 3.15 32.31 -8.47
CA TRP A 163 3.33 30.94 -7.96
C TRP A 163 2.54 29.92 -8.77
N TYR A 164 1.27 30.19 -9.08
CA TYR A 164 0.43 29.34 -9.90
C TYR A 164 0.92 29.26 -11.35
N ALA A 165 1.42 30.36 -11.92
CA ALA A 165 2.01 30.40 -13.25
C ALA A 165 3.28 29.54 -13.33
N ALA A 166 4.21 29.71 -12.38
CA ALA A 166 5.41 28.89 -12.29
C ALA A 166 5.09 27.40 -12.11
N ARG A 167 4.07 27.09 -11.29
CA ARG A 167 3.58 25.73 -11.11
C ARG A 167 2.98 25.16 -12.40
N ARG A 168 2.17 25.93 -13.12
CA ARG A 168 1.59 25.55 -14.42
C ARG A 168 2.69 25.30 -15.46
N ALA A 169 3.68 26.17 -15.54
CA ALA A 169 4.82 26.03 -16.45
C ALA A 169 5.63 24.76 -16.16
N ARG A 170 5.89 24.43 -14.88
CA ARG A 170 6.56 23.18 -14.49
C ARG A 170 5.79 21.94 -14.94
N TYR A 171 4.46 21.91 -14.75
CA TYR A 171 3.62 20.80 -15.23
C TYR A 171 3.61 20.70 -16.76
N GLN A 172 3.57 21.83 -17.47
CA GLN A 172 3.61 21.85 -18.94
C GLN A 172 4.96 21.32 -19.46
N ALA A 173 6.08 21.80 -18.92
CA ALA A 173 7.41 21.35 -19.30
C ALA A 173 7.64 19.84 -19.06
N GLN A 174 7.10 19.31 -17.96
CA GLN A 174 7.19 17.88 -17.66
C GLN A 174 6.33 17.02 -18.62
N ASN A 175 5.20 17.53 -19.09
CA ASN A 175 4.35 16.86 -20.09
C ASN A 175 4.91 16.95 -21.51
N LEU A 176 5.59 18.04 -21.87
CA LEU A 176 6.19 18.24 -23.22
C LEU A 176 7.38 17.31 -23.49
N ASN A 177 8.13 16.90 -22.46
CA ASN A 177 9.27 15.98 -22.61
C ASN A 177 8.88 14.50 -22.69
N GLN A 178 7.59 14.16 -22.61
CA GLN A 178 7.08 12.81 -22.88
C GLN A 178 6.46 12.78 -24.27
N ASN A 179 7.29 12.40 -25.24
CA ASN A 179 6.95 12.08 -26.63
C ASN A 179 5.50 11.59 -26.82
N GLY A 180 4.63 12.41 -27.41
CA GLY A 180 3.53 12.01 -28.32
C GLY A 180 2.45 11.04 -27.84
N GLU A 181 2.56 10.43 -26.66
CA GLU A 181 1.57 9.49 -26.14
C GLU A 181 0.65 10.24 -25.18
N LYS A 182 -0.65 10.24 -25.48
CA LYS A 182 -1.70 10.79 -24.63
C LYS A 182 -1.70 10.04 -23.29
N SER A 183 -0.83 10.45 -22.37
CA SER A 183 -0.76 9.97 -21.00
C SER A 183 -1.95 10.55 -20.22
N GLY A 184 -3.08 9.88 -20.36
CA GLY A 184 -4.24 10.09 -19.52
C GLY A 184 -3.98 9.57 -18.11
N GLY A 185 -3.71 10.47 -17.17
CA GLY A 185 -3.88 10.21 -15.74
C GLY A 185 -2.63 10.43 -14.91
N THR A 186 -2.64 11.49 -14.11
CA THR A 186 -1.71 11.70 -13.00
C THR A 186 -1.90 10.61 -11.95
N SER A 187 -1.01 9.62 -11.89
CA SER A 187 -0.94 8.73 -10.74
C SER A 187 -0.32 9.49 -9.57
N ALA A 188 -0.88 9.35 -8.36
CA ALA A 188 -0.39 10.01 -7.15
C ALA A 188 1.07 9.67 -6.80
N ASN A 189 1.62 8.61 -7.41
CA ASN A 189 3.01 8.16 -7.23
C ASN A 189 4.00 8.83 -8.21
N SER A 190 3.53 9.64 -9.15
CA SER A 190 4.38 10.35 -10.15
C SER A 190 4.67 11.81 -9.79
N MET A 191 4.10 12.31 -8.69
CA MET A 191 4.42 13.65 -8.19
C MET A 191 5.70 13.59 -7.35
N PRO A 192 6.79 14.28 -7.72
CA PRO A 192 7.91 14.47 -6.82
C PRO A 192 7.43 15.37 -5.68
N LEU A 193 7.24 14.80 -4.49
CA LEU A 193 6.95 15.55 -3.28
C LEU A 193 8.16 16.44 -2.94
N GLY A 194 8.07 17.72 -3.31
CA GLY A 194 8.98 18.76 -2.84
C GLY A 194 10.29 18.83 -3.62
N GLY A 195 10.44 19.91 -4.38
CA GLY A 195 11.73 20.34 -4.88
C GLY A 195 12.72 20.59 -3.74
N LYS A 196 14.00 20.53 -4.08
CA LYS A 196 15.20 20.64 -3.23
C LYS A 196 15.40 22.05 -2.62
N ASP A 197 14.32 22.82 -2.47
CA ASP A 197 14.30 24.20 -1.98
C ASP A 197 13.79 24.29 -0.53
N ARG A 198 13.49 23.14 0.12
CA ARG A 198 13.53 23.10 1.58
C ARG A 198 15.00 23.07 1.95
N GLY A 199 15.48 24.21 2.43
CA GLY A 199 16.85 24.40 2.89
C GLY A 199 17.37 23.18 3.64
N GLU A 200 18.64 22.90 3.36
CA GLU A 200 19.62 22.17 4.16
C GLU A 200 19.23 21.99 5.65
N PHE A 201 18.36 21.02 5.91
CA PHE A 201 18.08 20.50 7.24
C PHE A 201 18.26 18.99 7.16
N GLY A 202 19.46 18.53 7.52
CA GLY A 202 19.72 17.12 7.75
C GLY A 202 20.95 16.55 7.04
N ASN A 203 22.03 17.30 6.93
CA ASN A 203 23.34 16.66 7.04
C ASN A 203 23.45 16.17 8.51
N ARG A 204 23.00 14.93 8.76
CA ARG A 204 23.32 14.22 10.00
C ARG A 204 24.27 13.12 9.66
N ASP A 205 25.53 13.47 9.87
CA ASP A 205 26.62 12.61 10.27
C ASP A 205 26.18 11.25 10.78
N THR A 206 26.70 10.23 10.11
CA THR A 206 26.98 8.94 10.69
C THR A 206 27.88 9.11 11.92
N GLY A 207 27.29 9.22 13.11
CA GLY A 207 28.08 9.38 14.34
C GLY A 207 27.27 9.21 15.62
N SER A 208 27.54 8.11 16.34
CA SER A 208 27.12 7.80 17.72
C SER A 208 25.65 7.44 17.94
N CYS A 209 25.29 6.17 17.69
CA CYS A 209 24.25 5.57 18.51
C CYS A 209 24.84 5.37 19.92
N VAL A 210 24.28 6.07 20.90
CA VAL A 210 24.51 5.75 22.31
C VAL A 210 23.90 4.37 22.51
N LYS A 211 24.74 3.34 22.56
CA LYS A 211 24.33 2.01 23.02
C LYS A 211 23.90 2.16 24.47
N VAL A 212 22.61 1.96 24.75
CA VAL A 212 22.13 1.83 26.13
C VAL A 212 22.75 0.55 26.69
N LEU A 213 23.74 0.70 27.56
CA LEU A 213 24.31 -0.40 28.32
C LEU A 213 23.23 -0.87 29.31
N GLN A 214 22.65 -2.03 29.05
CA GLN A 214 21.79 -2.70 30.03
C GLN A 214 22.69 -3.27 31.13
N GLU A 215 22.77 -2.57 32.25
CA GLU A 215 23.35 -3.11 33.48
C GLU A 215 22.46 -4.23 34.02
N VAL A 216 22.94 -5.46 33.95
CA VAL A 216 22.30 -6.63 34.58
C VAL A 216 22.57 -6.54 36.08
N LYS A 217 21.58 -6.12 36.86
CA LYS A 217 21.63 -6.19 38.33
C LYS A 217 21.51 -7.65 38.76
N THR A 218 22.60 -8.24 39.23
CA THR A 218 22.59 -9.53 39.92
C THR A 218 22.05 -9.32 41.35
N VAL A 219 20.96 -10.00 41.68
CA VAL A 219 20.44 -10.08 43.05
C VAL A 219 21.14 -11.26 43.72
N TYR A 220 21.94 -11.00 44.75
CA TYR A 220 22.51 -12.06 45.57
C TYR A 220 21.44 -12.59 46.51
N GLU A 221 21.06 -13.86 46.35
CA GLU A 221 20.31 -14.60 47.35
C GLU A 221 21.22 -14.80 48.57
N ALA A 222 20.85 -14.18 49.69
CA ALA A 222 21.49 -14.41 50.97
C ALA A 222 21.18 -15.85 51.41
N LYS A 223 22.23 -16.65 51.55
CA LYS A 223 22.19 -17.99 52.11
C LYS A 223 21.98 -17.85 53.63
N LEU A 224 20.85 -18.35 54.14
CA LEU A 224 20.62 -18.68 55.54
C LEU A 224 20.41 -20.19 55.64
#